data_AF-A0A316D720-F1
#
_entry.id   AF-A0A316D720-F1
#
_cell.length_a   1.000
_cell.length_b   1.000
_cell.length_c   1.000
_cell.angle_alpha   90.00
_cell.angle_beta   90.00
_cell.angle_gamma   90.00
#
_symmetry.space_group_name_H-M   'P 1'
#
loop_
_entity.id
_entity.type
_entity.pdbx_description
1 polymer ?
#
loop_
_entity_poly.entity_id
_entity_poly.type
_entity_poly.pdbx_seq_one_letter_code
_entity_poly.pdbx_strand_id
1 'polypeptide(L)' 'MMGYPVDKIYEEASFIAYYFHWTHDQIMAMEHRDRRKWCEEISRINRNLNGEKDKPKNPFDVF' A
#
# COMPACT_ATOMS: atom_id res chain seq x y z
N MET A 1 -11.90 -14.62 -16.21
CA MET A 1 -11.89 -14.03 -14.85
C MET A 1 -10.48 -14.19 -14.33
N MET A 2 -9.66 -13.13 -14.40
CA MET A 2 -8.28 -13.18 -13.91
C MET A 2 -8.36 -12.76 -12.44
N GLY A 3 -8.19 -13.71 -11.52
CA GLY A 3 -8.21 -13.44 -10.08
C GLY A 3 -7.12 -12.45 -9.71
N TYR A 4 -7.35 -11.65 -8.67
CA TYR A 4 -6.34 -10.72 -8.19
C TYR A 4 -5.07 -11.49 -7.77
N PRO A 5 -3.85 -11.08 -8.18
CA PRO A 5 -2.64 -11.84 -7.88
C PRO A 5 -2.41 -11.89 -6.37
N VAL A 6 -2.19 -13.09 -5.83
CA VAL A 6 -1.92 -13.27 -4.39
C VAL A 6 -0.67 -12.49 -3.96
N ASP A 7 0.34 -12.44 -4.82
CA ASP A 7 1.57 -11.68 -4.58
C ASP A 7 1.29 -10.19 -4.32
N LYS A 8 0.31 -9.61 -5.03
CA LYS A 8 -0.08 -8.21 -4.84
C LYS A 8 -0.75 -7.94 -3.50
N ILE A 9 -1.47 -8.93 -2.94
CA ILE A 9 -2.08 -8.81 -1.62
C ILE A 9 -0.99 -8.75 -0.54
N TYR A 10 0.05 -9.57 -0.64
CA TYR A 10 1.16 -9.54 0.30
C TYR A 10 2.02 -8.28 0.16
N GLU A 11 2.19 -7.76 -1.06
CA GLU A 11 2.81 -6.44 -1.28
C GLU A 11 2.01 -5.32 -0.58
N GLU A 12 0.68 -5.27 -0.76
CA GLU A 12 -0.17 -4.28 -0.08
C GLU A 12 -0.11 -4.44 1.44
N ALA A 13 -0.22 -5.67 1.93
CA ALA A 13 -0.25 -5.94 3.36
C ALA A 13 1.08 -5.59 4.03
N SER A 14 2.21 -5.94 3.42
CA SER A 14 3.54 -5.58 3.93
C SER A 14 3.76 -4.06 3.92
N PHE A 15 3.30 -3.37 2.88
CA PHE A 15 3.40 -1.91 2.79
C PHE A 15 2.61 -1.20 3.89
N ILE A 16 1.36 -1.61 4.12
CA ILE A 16 0.53 -1.07 5.20
C ILE A 16 1.13 -1.39 6.57
N ALA A 17 1.57 -2.64 6.79
CA ALA A 17 2.18 -3.07 8.04
C ALA A 17 3.48 -2.30 8.35
N TYR A 18 4.29 -1.99 7.33
CA TYR A 18 5.54 -1.25 7.51
C TYR A 18 5.31 0.18 8.03
N TYR A 19 4.29 0.88 7.52
CA TYR A 19 4.03 2.29 7.87
C TYR A 19 3.10 2.48 9.08
N PHE A 20 2.06 1.65 9.22
CA PHE A 20 1.07 1.79 10.30
C PHE A 20 1.21 0.76 11.41
N HIS A 21 2.08 -0.25 11.24
CA HIS A 21 2.32 -1.30 12.24
C HIS A 21 1.06 -2.07 12.67
N TRP A 22 0.06 -2.11 11.79
CA TRP A 22 -1.12 -2.96 11.98
C TRP A 22 -0.76 -4.42 11.83
N THR A 23 -1.50 -5.28 12.54
CA THR A 23 -1.28 -6.73 12.49
C THR A 23 -1.70 -7.28 11.13
N HIS A 24 -1.08 -8.40 10.73
CA HIS A 24 -1.41 -9.08 9.49
C HIS A 24 -2.92 -9.39 9.39
N ASP A 25 -3.50 -9.92 10.46
CA ASP A 25 -4.92 -10.29 10.49
C ASP A 25 -5.84 -9.08 10.28
N GLN A 26 -5.49 -7.93 10.87
CA GLN A 26 -6.27 -6.70 10.70
C GLN A 26 -6.24 -6.21 9.24
N ILE A 27 -5.09 -6.31 8.57
CA ILE A 27 -4.95 -5.87 7.18
C ILE A 27 -5.62 -6.85 6.21
N MET A 28 -5.54 -8.16 6.49
CA MET A 28 -6.19 -9.20 5.68
C MET A 28 -7.70 -9.20 5.82
N ALA A 29 -8.24 -8.73 6.95
CA ALA A 29 -9.68 -8.53 7.16
C ALA A 29 -10.26 -7.34 6.38
N MET A 30 -9.41 -6.46 5.80
CA MET A 30 -9.88 -5.32 5.03
C MET A 30 -10.37 -5.73 3.64
N GLU A 31 -11.38 -5.01 3.15
CA GLU A 31 -11.76 -5.04 1.75
C GLU A 31 -10.57 -4.65 0.86
N HIS A 32 -10.47 -5.25 -0.33
CA HIS A 32 -9.37 -4.96 -1.24
C HIS A 32 -9.28 -3.45 -1.58
N ARG A 33 -10.42 -2.78 -1.72
CA ARG A 33 -10.50 -1.33 -1.97
C ARG A 33 -9.92 -0.52 -0.82
N ASP A 34 -10.14 -0.96 0.42
CA ASP A 34 -9.64 -0.25 1.59
C ASP A 34 -8.12 -0.38 1.70
N ARG A 35 -7.56 -1.58 1.46
CA ARG A 35 -6.09 -1.75 1.39
C ARG A 35 -5.47 -0.85 0.33
N ARG A 36 -6.03 -0.83 -0.89
CA ARG A 36 -5.56 0.06 -1.97
C ARG A 36 -5.58 1.53 -1.56
N LYS A 37 -6.68 1.98 -0.95
CA LYS A 37 -6.80 3.35 -0.45
C LYS A 37 -5.73 3.67 0.59
N TRP A 38 -5.47 2.78 1.54
CA TRP A 38 -4.39 2.99 2.51
C TRP A 38 -3.02 3.09 1.86
N CYS A 39 -2.71 2.26 0.86
CA CYS A 39 -1.47 2.36 0.10
C CYS A 39 -1.33 3.73 -0.59
N GLU A 40 -2.42 4.27 -1.17
CA GLU A 40 -2.43 5.61 -1.80
C GLU A 40 -2.20 6.72 -0.77
N GLU A 41 -2.86 6.65 0.39
CA GLU A 41 -2.73 7.63 1.48
C GLU A 41 -1.31 7.67 2.05
N ILE A 42 -0.73 6.51 2.34
CA ILE A 42 0.67 6.37 2.78
C ILE A 42 1.61 7.01 1.75
N SER A 43 1.38 6.70 0.47
CA SER A 43 2.20 7.24 -0.62
C SER A 43 2.06 8.76 -0.74
N ARG A 44 0.86 9.31 -0.55
CA ARG A 44 0.62 10.76 -0.52
C ARG A 44 1.35 11.43 0.64
N ILE A 45 1.28 10.86 1.85
CA ILE A 45 1.98 11.38 3.03
C ILE A 45 3.50 11.35 2.79
N ASN A 46 4.03 10.23 2.30
CA ASN A 46 5.46 10.08 2.04
C ASN A 46 5.97 11.07 0.96
N ARG A 47 5.16 11.30 -0.09
CA ARG A 47 5.46 12.32 -1.12
C ARG A 47 5.50 13.74 -0.54
N ASN A 48 4.59 14.06 0.37
CA ASN A 48 4.54 15.38 1.02
C ASN A 48 5.72 15.58 1.99
N LEU A 49 6.14 14.52 2.69
CA LEU A 49 7.22 14.58 3.69
C LEU A 49 8.61 14.71 3.08
N ASN A 50 8.91 14.00 1.99
CA ASN A 50 10.27 13.96 1.42
C ASN A 50 10.60 15.12 0.47
N GLY A 51 9.63 15.94 0.06
CA GLY A 51 9.82 16.96 -0.95
C GLY A 51 10.17 16.38 -2.33
N GLU A 52 9.88 17.08 -3.42
CA GLU A 52 9.89 16.51 -4.77
C GLU A 52 11.24 15.95 -5.28
N LYS A 53 12.35 16.15 -4.56
CA LYS A 53 13.71 15.89 -5.07
C LYS A 53 14.21 14.46 -4.85
N ASP A 54 13.68 13.71 -3.88
CA ASP A 54 14.03 12.31 -3.64
C ASP A 54 12.76 11.45 -3.63
N LYS A 55 12.27 11.11 -4.83
CA LYS A 55 11.09 10.27 -5.02
C LYS A 55 11.52 8.79 -5.14
N PRO A 56 11.38 7.95 -4.09
CA PRO A 56 11.31 6.52 -4.33
C PRO A 56 10.04 6.24 -5.15
N LYS A 57 10.22 5.61 -6.31
CA LYS A 57 9.13 5.27 -7.24
C LYS A 57 8.14 4.38 -6.48
N ASN A 58 6.90 4.86 -6.31
CA ASN A 58 5.88 4.06 -5.65
C ASN A 58 5.55 2.84 -6.52
N PRO A 59 5.76 1.60 -6.03
CA PRO A 59 5.44 0.39 -6.78
C PRO A 59 3.96 0.25 -7.14
N PHE A 60 3.08 1.03 -6.50
CA PHE A 60 1.62 0.95 -6.65
C PHE A 60 1.00 1.99 -7.58
N ASP A 61 1.78 2.95 -8.10
CA ASP A 61 1.32 4.01 -9.02
C ASP A 61 1.09 3.52 -10.47
N VAL A 62 1.17 2.19 -10.74
CA VAL A 62 1.15 1.59 -12.10
C VAL A 62 -0.23 1.01 -12.48
N PHE A 63 -1.28 1.22 -11.67
CA PHE A 63 -2.64 0.70 -11.93
C PHE A 63 -3.68 1.81 -11.93
#